data_AF-S4RST0-F1
#
_entry.id   AF-S4RST0-F1
#
_cell.length_a   1.000
_cell.length_b   1.000
_cell.length_c   1.000
_cell.angle_alpha   90.00
_cell.angle_beta   90.00
_cell.angle_gamma   90.00
#
_symmetry.space_group_name_H-M   'P 1'
#
loop_
_entity.id
_entity.type
_entity.pdbx_description
1 polymer ?
#
loop_
_entity_poly.entity_id
_entity_poly.type
_entity_poly.pdbx_seq_one_letter_code
_entity_poly.pdbx_strand_id
1 'polypeptide(L)'
;QTMAGAEGTLSKMSPAVRHFVEEMLRHGRVGLGAPTTLRVTDLKSGCPSLTPSPCCDRFKLHIPYAGDTIKWDVIFNHEYPDIPPDFMFGEDTDFFPDPDELPHLQEWRSQDPEALLLVLQELLAQFQVHQRERLRDNSRLMFEYNSLSEQTDYTVHMEVHVGRRTAWDGECCVRFLLRLPVDFSLIPPYLLKDPLVDPGEDVALLLVTFENTEATKVLPKLYLSPRIEHALGGSSAFHIPNFPSGGCLLDYVPQVCQLLTSKV
;
A
#
# COMPACT_ATOMS: atom_id res chain seq x y z
N GLN A 1 -10.65 4.84 8.60
CA GLN A 1 -11.97 5.44 8.29
C GLN A 1 -12.93 4.29 8.14
N THR A 2 -14.02 4.30 8.90
CA THR A 2 -15.06 3.25 8.92
C THR A 2 -15.85 3.23 7.62
N MET A 3 -16.45 2.08 7.28
CA MET A 3 -17.33 1.87 6.11
C MET A 3 -18.35 3.00 5.88
N ALA A 4 -18.79 3.68 6.93
CA ALA A 4 -19.70 4.84 6.88
C ALA A 4 -19.22 6.00 5.97
N GLY A 5 -17.92 6.23 5.84
CA GLY A 5 -17.38 7.24 4.91
C GLY A 5 -17.38 6.79 3.45
N ALA A 6 -17.31 5.46 3.22
CA ALA A 6 -17.38 4.87 1.89
C ALA A 6 -18.84 4.80 1.41
N GLU A 7 -19.81 4.58 2.29
CA GLU A 7 -21.25 4.47 1.93
C GLU A 7 -21.78 5.68 1.14
N GLY A 8 -21.46 6.90 1.56
CA GLY A 8 -21.89 8.12 0.85
C GLY A 8 -21.19 8.36 -0.51
N THR A 9 -20.04 7.71 -0.70
CA THR A 9 -19.31 7.73 -1.98
C THR A 9 -19.85 6.65 -2.92
N LEU A 10 -20.02 5.42 -2.41
CA LEU A 10 -20.53 4.27 -3.15
C LEU A 10 -21.96 4.48 -3.65
N SER A 11 -22.79 5.22 -2.90
CA SER A 11 -24.18 5.51 -3.28
C SER A 11 -24.32 6.26 -4.62
N LYS A 12 -23.26 6.97 -5.05
CA LYS A 12 -23.23 7.71 -6.34
C LYS A 12 -22.76 6.85 -7.51
N MET A 13 -22.11 5.72 -7.25
CA MET A 13 -21.61 4.81 -8.28
C MET A 13 -22.74 4.01 -8.91
N SER A 14 -22.61 3.75 -10.21
CA SER A 14 -23.50 2.83 -10.91
C SER A 14 -23.52 1.47 -10.21
N PRO A 15 -24.68 0.85 -9.97
CA PRO A 15 -24.77 -0.49 -9.37
C PRO A 15 -23.97 -1.54 -10.16
N ALA A 16 -23.88 -1.37 -11.48
CA ALA A 16 -23.12 -2.25 -12.37
C ALA A 16 -21.61 -2.24 -12.11
N VAL A 17 -21.06 -1.19 -11.50
CA VAL A 17 -19.63 -1.06 -11.17
C VAL A 17 -19.39 -1.15 -9.66
N ARG A 18 -20.37 -0.71 -8.87
CA ARG A 18 -20.27 -0.57 -7.41
C ARG A 18 -19.83 -1.86 -6.72
N HIS A 19 -20.34 -3.01 -7.15
CA HIS A 19 -20.06 -4.28 -6.50
C HIS A 19 -18.56 -4.64 -6.52
N PHE A 20 -17.84 -4.38 -7.62
CA PHE A 20 -16.39 -4.57 -7.68
C PHE A 20 -15.66 -3.67 -6.68
N VAL A 21 -16.11 -2.43 -6.54
CA VAL A 21 -15.49 -1.44 -5.64
C VAL A 21 -15.79 -1.76 -4.19
N GLU A 22 -17.00 -2.20 -3.88
CA GLU A 22 -17.39 -2.68 -2.55
C GLU A 22 -16.53 -3.87 -2.12
N GLU A 23 -16.39 -4.86 -2.99
CA GLU A 23 -15.58 -6.05 -2.72
C GLU A 23 -14.11 -5.69 -2.53
N MET A 24 -13.56 -4.87 -3.42
CA MET A 24 -12.19 -4.36 -3.31
C MET A 24 -11.98 -3.54 -2.04
N LEU A 25 -12.92 -2.69 -1.60
CA LEU A 25 -12.76 -1.93 -0.35
C LEU A 25 -12.90 -2.81 0.90
N ARG A 26 -13.68 -3.89 0.81
CA ARG A 26 -13.91 -4.83 1.91
C ARG A 26 -12.76 -5.83 2.07
N HIS A 27 -12.23 -6.33 0.96
CA HIS A 27 -11.24 -7.42 0.91
C HIS A 27 -9.84 -6.96 0.45
N GLY A 28 -9.72 -5.74 -0.08
CA GLY A 28 -8.47 -5.19 -0.62
C GLY A 28 -7.47 -4.76 0.44
N ARG A 29 -6.96 -5.76 1.17
CA ARG A 29 -5.67 -5.66 1.83
C ARG A 29 -4.61 -5.84 0.75
N VAL A 30 -4.13 -4.72 0.21
CA VAL A 30 -3.10 -4.73 -0.81
C VAL A 30 -1.82 -4.14 -0.25
N GLY A 31 -0.70 -4.82 -0.51
CA GLY A 31 0.61 -4.46 0.02
C GLY A 31 0.86 -4.89 1.48
N LEU A 32 1.92 -4.35 2.07
CA LEU A 32 2.36 -4.62 3.45
C LEU A 32 1.54 -3.79 4.43
N GLY A 33 0.41 -4.38 4.84
CA GLY A 33 -0.64 -3.75 5.62
C GLY A 33 -0.22 -3.02 6.89
N ALA A 34 -0.49 -1.71 6.89
CA ALA A 34 -0.82 -0.88 8.06
C ALA A 34 -2.37 -0.71 8.10
N PRO A 35 -3.00 -0.04 9.09
CA PRO A 35 -4.46 0.18 9.10
C PRO A 35 -4.96 1.16 8.00
N THR A 36 -4.18 1.38 6.95
CA THR A 36 -4.55 2.19 5.79
C THR A 36 -5.29 1.32 4.79
N THR A 37 -6.60 1.53 4.71
CA THR A 37 -7.46 0.91 3.72
C THR A 37 -7.33 1.62 2.38
N LEU A 38 -7.58 0.90 1.28
CA LEU A 38 -7.86 1.50 -0.02
C LEU A 38 -8.91 2.61 0.14
N ARG A 39 -8.78 3.69 -0.65
CA ARG A 39 -9.76 4.78 -0.67
C ARG A 39 -10.12 5.16 -2.09
N VAL A 40 -11.38 5.51 -2.30
CA VAL A 40 -11.89 5.95 -3.59
C VAL A 40 -12.34 7.40 -3.48
N THR A 41 -11.90 8.23 -4.42
CA THR A 41 -12.23 9.66 -4.52
C THR A 41 -12.52 10.05 -5.97
N ASP A 42 -12.80 11.33 -6.22
CA ASP A 42 -12.97 11.91 -7.56
C ASP A 42 -13.95 11.16 -8.48
N LEU A 43 -15.12 10.78 -7.94
CA LEU A 43 -16.14 10.07 -8.71
C LEU A 43 -16.67 10.97 -9.83
N LYS A 44 -16.67 10.43 -11.04
CA LYS A 44 -17.21 11.07 -12.23
C LYS A 44 -18.07 10.08 -13.01
N SER A 45 -19.05 10.61 -13.73
CA SER A 45 -19.80 9.87 -14.73
C SER A 45 -19.17 10.11 -16.09
N GLY A 46 -18.91 9.04 -16.84
CA GLY A 46 -18.57 9.08 -18.26
C GLY A 46 -19.76 9.32 -19.19
N CYS A 47 -20.98 9.41 -18.65
CA CYS A 47 -22.22 9.43 -19.39
C CYS A 47 -22.64 10.86 -19.77
N PRO A 48 -23.57 11.02 -20.75
CA PRO A 48 -24.21 12.30 -20.98
C PRO A 48 -24.86 12.86 -19.69
N SER A 49 -24.84 14.17 -19.51
CA SER A 49 -25.31 14.84 -18.29
C SER A 49 -26.79 14.59 -17.94
N LEU A 50 -27.59 14.13 -18.91
CA LEU A 50 -29.00 13.78 -18.74
C LEU A 50 -29.22 12.36 -18.21
N THR A 51 -28.15 11.56 -18.08
CA THR A 51 -28.24 10.17 -17.59
C THR A 51 -28.69 10.17 -16.14
N PRO A 52 -29.76 9.43 -15.79
CA PRO A 52 -30.22 9.33 -14.41
C PRO A 52 -29.13 8.80 -13.48
N SER A 53 -28.98 9.42 -12.32
CA SER A 53 -28.11 8.92 -11.25
C SER A 53 -28.74 7.72 -10.52
N PRO A 54 -27.95 6.80 -9.94
CA PRO A 54 -26.48 6.81 -9.87
C PRO A 54 -25.82 6.21 -11.14
N CYS A 55 -24.90 6.97 -11.74
CA CYS A 55 -24.24 6.64 -13.01
C CYS A 55 -22.73 6.92 -13.01
N CYS A 56 -22.11 7.12 -11.85
CA CYS A 56 -20.66 7.29 -11.79
C CYS A 56 -19.96 5.95 -12.03
N ASP A 57 -18.96 5.95 -12.92
CA ASP A 57 -18.22 4.77 -13.37
C ASP A 57 -16.70 5.02 -13.48
N ARG A 58 -16.26 6.25 -13.19
CA ARG A 58 -14.84 6.64 -13.17
C ARG A 58 -14.49 7.16 -11.79
N PHE A 59 -13.33 6.76 -11.29
CA PHE A 59 -12.91 7.15 -9.95
C PHE A 59 -11.39 7.11 -9.81
N LYS A 60 -10.89 7.84 -8.80
CA LYS A 60 -9.49 7.78 -8.40
C LYS A 60 -9.33 6.83 -7.22
N LEU A 61 -8.51 5.81 -7.39
CA LEU A 61 -8.12 4.84 -6.39
C LEU A 61 -6.83 5.28 -5.71
N HIS A 62 -6.88 5.36 -4.38
CA HIS A 62 -5.74 5.65 -3.52
C HIS A 62 -5.27 4.34 -2.88
N ILE A 63 -4.08 3.90 -3.26
CA ILE A 63 -3.48 2.65 -2.83
C ILE A 63 -2.32 2.98 -1.89
N PRO A 64 -2.37 2.56 -0.62
CA PRO A 64 -1.23 2.66 0.28
C PRO A 64 -0.09 1.78 -0.23
N TYR A 65 1.12 2.32 -0.35
CA TYR A 65 2.27 1.58 -0.84
C TYR A 65 3.57 2.17 -0.26
N ALA A 66 4.42 1.34 0.35
CA ALA A 66 5.72 1.71 0.92
C ALA A 66 5.73 2.95 1.83
N GLY A 67 4.65 3.17 2.59
CA GLY A 67 4.50 4.33 3.49
C GLY A 67 4.03 5.62 2.81
N ASP A 68 3.67 5.56 1.53
CA ASP A 68 3.07 6.63 0.74
C ASP A 68 1.70 6.20 0.19
N THR A 69 1.10 7.00 -0.70
CA THR A 69 -0.15 6.67 -1.40
C THR A 69 -0.01 6.91 -2.89
N ILE A 70 0.00 5.84 -3.68
CA ILE A 70 -0.11 5.92 -5.14
C ILE A 70 -1.57 6.17 -5.53
N LYS A 71 -1.78 6.89 -6.63
CA LYS A 71 -3.10 7.35 -7.08
C LYS A 71 -3.32 6.97 -8.52
N TRP A 72 -4.20 6.00 -8.75
CA TRP A 72 -4.53 5.52 -10.09
C TRP A 72 -5.97 5.89 -10.43
N ASP A 73 -6.22 6.32 -11.65
CA ASP A 73 -7.57 6.51 -12.15
C ASP A 73 -8.07 5.20 -12.77
N VAL A 74 -9.25 4.76 -12.35
CA VAL A 74 -9.93 3.56 -12.86
C VAL A 74 -11.15 4.01 -13.64
N ILE A 75 -11.28 3.50 -14.86
CA ILE A 75 -12.28 3.94 -15.82
C ILE A 75 -13.09 2.73 -16.27
N PHE A 76 -14.34 2.64 -15.80
CA PHE A 76 -15.33 1.74 -16.38
C PHE A 76 -16.22 2.48 -17.38
N ASN A 77 -16.96 1.69 -18.17
CA ASN A 77 -18.16 2.15 -18.83
C ASN A 77 -19.35 1.38 -18.25
N HIS A 78 -20.19 2.02 -17.43
CA HIS A 78 -21.27 1.31 -16.76
C HIS A 78 -22.37 0.76 -17.68
N GLU A 79 -22.47 1.24 -18.93
CA GLU A 79 -23.41 0.68 -19.92
C GLU A 79 -22.94 -0.69 -20.43
N TYR A 80 -21.64 -0.96 -20.30
CA TYR A 80 -20.99 -2.19 -20.76
C TYR A 80 -20.05 -2.73 -19.66
N PRO A 81 -20.59 -3.16 -18.50
CA PRO A 81 -19.77 -3.64 -17.36
C PRO A 81 -19.02 -4.95 -17.67
N ASP A 82 -19.39 -5.64 -18.74
CA ASP A 82 -18.69 -6.82 -19.27
C ASP A 82 -17.37 -6.47 -19.97
N ILE A 83 -17.11 -5.18 -20.24
CA ILE A 83 -15.82 -4.70 -20.76
C ILE A 83 -14.91 -4.38 -19.57
N PRO A 84 -13.64 -4.83 -19.58
CA PRO A 84 -12.69 -4.52 -18.51
C PRO A 84 -12.47 -3.01 -18.34
N PRO A 85 -12.05 -2.57 -17.13
CA PRO A 85 -11.69 -1.17 -16.90
C PRO A 85 -10.36 -0.80 -17.55
N ASP A 86 -10.20 0.50 -17.84
CA ASP A 86 -8.92 1.10 -18.15
C ASP A 86 -8.28 1.73 -16.90
N PHE A 87 -6.95 1.81 -16.88
CA PHE A 87 -6.16 2.38 -15.79
C PHE A 87 -5.26 3.52 -16.26
N MET A 88 -5.15 4.58 -15.46
CA MET A 88 -4.13 5.62 -15.64
C MET A 88 -3.31 5.76 -14.35
N PHE A 89 -1.98 5.70 -14.47
CA PHE A 89 -1.06 5.61 -13.33
C PHE A 89 -0.61 6.97 -12.76
N GLY A 90 -1.32 8.05 -13.09
CA GLY A 90 -1.13 9.36 -12.47
C GLY A 90 0.30 9.92 -12.61
N GLU A 91 1.03 9.98 -11.48
CA GLU A 91 2.38 10.53 -11.40
C GLU A 91 3.45 9.55 -11.94
N ASP A 92 3.15 8.25 -11.99
CA ASP A 92 4.03 7.17 -12.47
C ASP A 92 3.91 7.01 -14.00
N THR A 93 4.25 8.06 -14.74
CA THR A 93 4.08 8.13 -16.20
C THR A 93 4.96 7.16 -17.00
N ASP A 94 5.99 6.62 -16.36
CA ASP A 94 6.96 5.66 -16.90
C ASP A 94 6.67 4.21 -16.46
N PHE A 95 5.57 3.98 -15.76
CA PHE A 95 5.08 2.63 -15.45
C PHE A 95 4.24 2.09 -16.62
N PHE A 96 4.79 1.11 -17.33
CA PHE A 96 4.14 0.42 -18.43
C PHE A 96 3.99 -1.07 -18.06
N PRO A 97 2.86 -1.49 -17.47
CA PRO A 97 2.64 -2.90 -17.15
C PRO A 97 2.57 -3.72 -18.45
N ASP A 98 3.18 -4.90 -18.42
CA ASP A 98 3.09 -5.89 -19.48
C ASP A 98 1.66 -6.49 -19.48
N PRO A 99 0.89 -6.33 -20.57
CA PRO A 99 -0.44 -6.91 -20.66
C PRO A 99 -0.45 -8.43 -20.50
N ASP A 100 0.62 -9.12 -20.89
CA ASP A 100 0.72 -10.59 -20.82
C ASP A 100 0.75 -11.10 -19.37
N GLU A 101 1.17 -10.25 -18.44
CA GLU A 101 1.23 -10.51 -16.99
C GLU A 101 -0.02 -9.97 -16.25
N LEU A 102 -1.14 -9.76 -16.98
CA LEU A 102 -2.45 -9.35 -16.44
C LEU A 102 -3.58 -10.31 -16.87
N PRO A 103 -3.50 -11.61 -16.54
CA PRO A 103 -4.49 -12.58 -17.00
C PRO A 103 -5.93 -12.28 -16.54
N HIS A 104 -6.14 -11.69 -15.36
CA HIS A 104 -7.49 -11.33 -14.91
C HIS A 104 -8.07 -10.12 -15.66
N LEU A 105 -7.22 -9.29 -16.28
CA LEU A 105 -7.67 -8.21 -17.15
C LEU A 105 -7.98 -8.73 -18.56
N GLN A 106 -7.16 -9.67 -19.06
CA GLN A 106 -7.39 -10.32 -20.37
C GLN A 106 -8.64 -11.20 -20.36
N GLU A 107 -8.80 -12.00 -19.31
CA GLU A 107 -9.97 -12.87 -19.09
C GLU A 107 -10.93 -12.21 -18.09
N TRP A 108 -11.33 -10.97 -18.36
CA TRP A 108 -12.22 -10.22 -17.46
C TRP A 108 -13.52 -10.96 -17.17
N ARG A 109 -13.79 -11.22 -15.88
CA ARG A 109 -14.99 -11.90 -15.40
C ARG A 109 -15.90 -10.93 -14.67
N SER A 110 -16.79 -10.27 -15.40
CA SER A 110 -17.74 -9.30 -14.82
C SER A 110 -18.72 -9.87 -13.79
N GLN A 111 -18.88 -11.19 -13.74
CA GLN A 111 -19.71 -11.89 -12.75
C GLN A 111 -18.99 -12.15 -11.43
N ASP A 112 -17.65 -12.04 -11.43
CA ASP A 112 -16.83 -12.26 -10.26
C ASP A 112 -16.61 -10.91 -9.54
N PRO A 113 -17.16 -10.70 -8.33
CA PRO A 113 -17.02 -9.44 -7.61
C PRO A 113 -15.55 -9.13 -7.25
N GLU A 114 -14.68 -10.14 -7.17
CA GLU A 114 -13.25 -9.95 -6.89
C GLU A 114 -12.44 -9.58 -8.14
N ALA A 115 -13.02 -9.57 -9.35
CA ALA A 115 -12.29 -9.37 -10.60
C ALA A 115 -11.40 -8.11 -10.60
N LEU A 116 -11.94 -6.98 -10.11
CA LEU A 116 -11.16 -5.74 -10.00
C LEU A 116 -10.01 -5.84 -8.99
N LEU A 117 -10.23 -6.54 -7.87
CA LEU A 117 -9.21 -6.74 -6.85
C LEU A 117 -8.07 -7.60 -7.38
N LEU A 118 -8.38 -8.66 -8.14
CA LEU A 118 -7.39 -9.53 -8.76
C LEU A 118 -6.52 -8.77 -9.76
N VAL A 119 -7.13 -7.98 -10.65
CA VAL A 119 -6.40 -7.10 -11.59
C VAL A 119 -5.50 -6.11 -10.83
N LEU A 120 -6.01 -5.51 -9.75
CA LEU A 120 -5.25 -4.58 -8.93
C LEU A 120 -4.02 -5.24 -8.29
N GLN A 121 -4.15 -6.49 -7.82
CA GLN A 121 -3.04 -7.26 -7.27
C GLN A 121 -1.96 -7.54 -8.33
N GLU A 122 -2.35 -7.89 -9.55
CA GLU A 122 -1.43 -8.10 -10.67
C GLU A 122 -0.69 -6.82 -11.06
N LEU A 123 -1.43 -5.72 -11.22
CA LEU A 123 -0.84 -4.40 -11.52
C LEU A 123 0.17 -3.99 -10.43
N LEU A 124 -0.14 -4.24 -9.16
CA LEU A 124 0.77 -3.91 -8.07
C LEU A 124 1.98 -4.84 -7.99
N ALA A 125 1.83 -6.12 -8.34
CA ALA A 125 2.98 -7.02 -8.49
C ALA A 125 3.94 -6.49 -9.58
N GLN A 126 3.41 -6.05 -10.72
CA GLN A 126 4.23 -5.42 -11.75
C GLN A 126 4.81 -4.07 -11.31
N PHE A 127 4.06 -3.27 -10.56
CA PHE A 127 4.55 -2.02 -9.99
C PHE A 127 5.73 -2.24 -9.03
N GLN A 128 5.69 -3.29 -8.21
CA GLN A 128 6.80 -3.68 -7.34
C GLN A 128 8.07 -4.02 -8.16
N VAL A 129 7.91 -4.75 -9.27
CA VAL A 129 9.02 -5.02 -10.20
C VAL A 129 9.58 -3.72 -10.76
N HIS A 130 8.70 -2.82 -11.23
CA HIS A 130 9.10 -1.52 -11.76
C HIS A 130 9.88 -0.67 -10.74
N GLN A 131 9.42 -0.61 -9.48
CA GLN A 131 10.11 0.12 -8.41
C GLN A 131 11.48 -0.48 -8.10
N ARG A 132 11.61 -1.81 -8.17
CA ARG A 132 12.92 -2.49 -8.03
C ARG A 132 13.85 -2.18 -9.19
N GLU A 133 13.35 -2.12 -10.43
CA GLU A 133 14.16 -1.71 -11.58
C GLU A 133 14.66 -0.27 -11.42
N ARG A 134 13.81 0.65 -10.95
CA ARG A 134 14.20 2.03 -10.62
C ARG A 134 15.24 2.11 -9.50
N LEU A 135 15.20 1.18 -8.54
CA LEU A 135 16.19 1.11 -7.46
C LEU A 135 17.58 0.75 -7.98
N ARG A 136 17.70 0.02 -9.11
CA ARG A 136 18.99 -0.43 -9.66
C ARG A 136 19.94 0.71 -10.01
N ASP A 137 19.41 1.89 -10.30
CA ASP A 137 20.21 3.10 -10.54
C ASP A 137 20.99 3.56 -9.29
N ASN A 138 20.60 3.09 -8.10
CA ASN A 138 21.29 3.32 -6.84
C ASN A 138 21.90 2.01 -6.31
N SER A 139 23.18 1.78 -6.61
CA SER A 139 23.90 0.58 -6.18
C SER A 139 23.97 0.39 -4.66
N ARG A 140 24.07 1.49 -3.89
CA ARG A 140 24.13 1.46 -2.42
C ARG A 140 22.84 0.93 -1.80
N LEU A 141 21.69 1.39 -2.29
CA LEU A 141 20.37 0.97 -1.79
C LEU A 141 19.90 -0.33 -2.42
N MET A 142 20.34 -0.63 -3.64
CA MET A 142 20.15 -1.96 -4.24
C MET A 142 20.90 -3.04 -3.44
N PHE A 143 22.09 -2.73 -2.91
CA PHE A 143 22.79 -3.61 -1.98
C PHE A 143 21.95 -3.89 -0.72
N GLU A 144 21.37 -2.85 -0.10
CA GLU A 144 20.47 -3.04 1.06
C GLU A 144 19.28 -3.94 0.73
N TYR A 145 18.63 -3.69 -0.41
CA TYR A 145 17.51 -4.50 -0.88
C TYR A 145 17.89 -5.98 -1.04
N ASN A 146 19.01 -6.25 -1.73
CA ASN A 146 19.47 -7.61 -1.97
C ASN A 146 19.84 -8.31 -0.66
N SER A 147 20.59 -7.64 0.21
CA SER A 147 20.99 -8.19 1.52
C SER A 147 19.79 -8.53 2.40
N LEU A 148 18.75 -7.70 2.40
CA LEU A 148 17.51 -8.01 3.11
C LEU A 148 16.71 -9.11 2.42
N SER A 149 16.65 -9.13 1.08
CA SER A 149 15.88 -10.12 0.32
C SER A 149 16.45 -11.54 0.46
N GLU A 150 17.75 -11.68 0.69
CA GLU A 150 18.43 -12.95 0.98
C GLU A 150 18.01 -13.56 2.33
N GLN A 151 17.48 -12.74 3.25
CA GLN A 151 16.92 -13.22 4.51
C GLN A 151 15.47 -13.66 4.29
N THR A 152 15.18 -14.94 4.53
CA THR A 152 13.87 -15.57 4.19
C THR A 152 12.67 -14.88 4.82
N ASP A 153 12.85 -14.23 5.96
CA ASP A 153 11.79 -13.58 6.72
C ASP A 153 11.38 -12.22 6.13
N TYR A 154 12.16 -11.64 5.22
CA TYR A 154 11.91 -10.29 4.67
C TYR A 154 11.59 -10.29 3.17
N THR A 155 11.88 -11.37 2.43
CA THR A 155 11.66 -11.46 0.97
C THR A 155 10.21 -11.20 0.55
N VAL A 156 9.24 -11.62 1.37
CA VAL A 156 7.79 -11.47 1.12
C VAL A 156 7.19 -10.33 1.98
N HIS A 157 8.03 -9.66 2.75
CA HIS A 157 7.64 -8.70 3.79
C HIS A 157 8.33 -7.35 3.61
N MET A 158 8.74 -7.03 2.38
CA MET A 158 9.37 -5.76 2.02
C MET A 158 8.74 -5.10 0.77
N GLU A 159 8.45 -3.81 0.87
CA GLU A 159 8.08 -2.94 -0.25
C GLU A 159 9.12 -1.84 -0.39
N VAL A 160 9.41 -1.49 -1.65
CA VAL A 160 10.27 -0.35 -1.97
C VAL A 160 9.54 0.61 -2.89
N HIS A 161 9.69 1.90 -2.58
CA HIS A 161 9.25 2.99 -3.44
C HIS A 161 10.39 3.98 -3.65
N VAL A 162 10.73 4.18 -4.92
CA VAL A 162 11.72 5.13 -5.40
C VAL A 162 10.97 6.38 -5.82
N GLY A 163 11.09 7.45 -5.04
CA GLY A 163 10.45 8.73 -5.33
C GLY A 163 10.90 9.32 -6.67
N ARG A 164 10.19 10.31 -7.18
CA ARG A 164 10.63 10.97 -8.41
C ARG A 164 11.74 11.96 -8.09
N ARG A 165 12.74 12.04 -8.98
CA ARG A 165 13.75 13.09 -8.96
C ARG A 165 13.06 14.40 -9.31
N THR A 166 13.05 15.40 -8.43
CA THR A 166 12.54 16.72 -8.83
C THR A 166 13.63 17.48 -9.55
N ALA A 167 13.26 18.39 -10.45
CA ALA A 167 14.21 19.17 -11.24
C ALA A 167 15.09 20.13 -10.39
N TRP A 168 14.78 20.29 -9.10
CA TRP A 168 15.36 21.31 -8.23
C TRP A 168 16.26 20.72 -7.13
N ASP A 169 15.98 19.51 -6.64
CA ASP A 169 16.78 18.83 -5.61
C ASP A 169 17.77 17.82 -6.21
N GLY A 170 17.48 17.26 -7.38
CA GLY A 170 18.32 16.25 -8.02
C GLY A 170 18.47 14.95 -7.22
N GLU A 171 17.81 14.81 -6.07
CA GLU A 171 17.89 13.67 -5.17
C GLU A 171 16.54 12.96 -5.10
N CYS A 172 16.59 11.65 -5.31
CA CYS A 172 15.45 10.77 -5.20
C CYS A 172 15.38 10.26 -3.76
N CYS A 173 14.25 10.44 -3.08
CA CYS A 173 14.01 9.77 -1.81
C CYS A 173 13.60 8.30 -2.06
N VAL A 174 14.18 7.37 -1.32
CA VAL A 174 13.84 5.94 -1.40
C VAL A 174 13.26 5.49 -0.08
N ARG A 175 12.13 4.79 -0.13
CA ARG A 175 11.43 4.27 1.04
C ARG A 175 11.44 2.75 1.03
N PHE A 176 11.84 2.17 2.16
CA PHE A 176 11.70 0.76 2.46
C PHE A 176 10.63 0.60 3.52
N LEU A 177 9.59 -0.17 3.24
CA LEU A 177 8.59 -0.57 4.23
C LEU A 177 8.72 -2.06 4.49
N LEU A 178 8.95 -2.41 5.76
CA LEU A 178 9.21 -3.77 6.19
C LEU A 178 8.16 -4.20 7.20
N ARG A 179 7.56 -5.38 7.00
CA ARG A 179 6.76 -6.06 8.03
C ARG A 179 7.72 -6.83 8.93
N LEU A 180 7.75 -6.48 10.23
CA LEU A 180 8.69 -7.05 11.18
C LEU A 180 8.20 -8.43 11.65
N PRO A 181 9.07 -9.47 11.65
CA PRO A 181 8.73 -10.82 12.06
C PRO A 181 8.78 -10.96 13.59
N VAL A 182 7.91 -10.23 14.29
CA VAL A 182 7.76 -10.31 15.75
C VAL A 182 6.43 -10.99 16.07
N ASP A 183 6.48 -11.97 16.97
CA ASP A 183 5.27 -12.67 17.41
C ASP A 183 4.54 -11.83 18.47
N PHE A 184 3.35 -11.36 18.11
CA PHE A 184 2.46 -10.56 18.97
C PHE A 184 1.30 -11.38 19.55
N SER A 185 1.29 -12.70 19.38
CA SER A 185 0.18 -13.58 19.80
C SER A 185 -0.12 -13.54 21.30
N LEU A 186 0.88 -13.20 22.12
CA LEU A 186 0.75 -13.09 23.57
C LEU A 186 0.16 -11.76 24.05
N ILE A 187 -0.04 -10.78 23.15
CA ILE A 187 -0.62 -9.50 23.53
C ILE A 187 -2.09 -9.68 23.90
N PRO A 188 -2.53 -9.25 25.09
CA PRO A 188 -3.91 -9.43 25.53
C PRO A 188 -4.89 -8.68 24.62
N PRO A 189 -6.14 -9.17 24.49
CA PRO A 189 -7.17 -8.43 23.79
C PRO A 189 -7.46 -7.13 24.54
N TYR A 190 -7.73 -6.05 23.81
CA TYR A 190 -8.18 -4.78 24.39
C TYR A 190 -9.56 -4.42 23.85
N LEU A 191 -10.38 -3.77 24.69
CA LEU A 191 -11.71 -3.33 24.31
C LEU A 191 -11.60 -2.02 23.52
N LEU A 192 -12.00 -2.06 22.26
CA LEU A 192 -12.22 -0.85 21.47
C LEU A 192 -13.44 -0.09 22.00
N LYS A 193 -13.41 1.25 21.88
CA LYS A 193 -14.55 2.11 22.23
C LYS A 193 -15.77 1.82 21.35
N ASP A 194 -15.54 1.37 20.12
CA ASP A 194 -16.57 0.94 19.19
C ASP A 194 -16.33 -0.55 18.86
N PRO A 195 -17.21 -1.47 19.30
CA PRO A 195 -17.06 -2.90 19.07
C PRO A 195 -17.25 -3.31 17.60
N LEU A 196 -17.72 -2.40 16.73
CA LEU A 196 -17.88 -2.64 15.30
C LEU A 196 -16.60 -2.37 14.49
N VAL A 197 -15.57 -1.79 15.13
CA VAL A 197 -14.28 -1.52 14.47
C VAL A 197 -13.41 -2.77 14.58
N ASP A 198 -13.04 -3.35 13.44
CA ASP A 198 -11.98 -4.35 13.39
C ASP A 198 -10.63 -3.64 13.67
N PRO A 199 -9.90 -4.01 14.76
CA PRO A 199 -8.58 -3.43 15.04
C PRO A 199 -7.53 -3.79 13.97
N GLY A 200 -7.85 -4.75 13.09
CA GLY A 200 -6.94 -5.25 12.07
C GLY A 200 -5.99 -6.31 12.62
N GLU A 201 -5.05 -6.70 11.78
CA GLU A 201 -4.01 -7.68 12.12
C GLU A 201 -2.96 -7.07 13.07
N ASP A 202 -2.41 -7.89 13.97
CA ASP A 202 -1.33 -7.51 14.86
C ASP A 202 0.00 -7.47 14.10
N VAL A 203 0.33 -6.29 13.58
CA VAL A 203 1.51 -6.07 12.73
C VAL A 203 2.30 -4.87 13.20
N ALA A 204 3.63 -5.01 13.15
CA ALA A 204 4.58 -3.90 13.25
C ALA A 204 5.24 -3.67 11.90
N LEU A 205 5.26 -2.42 11.44
CA LEU A 205 5.90 -2.03 10.19
C LEU A 205 7.00 -1.01 10.44
N LEU A 206 8.17 -1.25 9.88
CA LEU A 206 9.28 -0.31 9.89
C LEU A 206 9.41 0.36 8.53
N LEU A 207 9.15 1.67 8.50
CA LEU A 207 9.42 2.52 7.35
C LEU A 207 10.80 3.16 7.51
N VAL A 208 11.69 2.96 6.56
CA VAL A 208 12.99 3.64 6.49
C VAL A 208 13.03 4.50 5.23
N THR A 209 13.15 5.82 5.42
CA THR A 209 13.26 6.78 4.32
C THR A 209 14.70 7.25 4.18
N PHE A 210 15.30 6.99 3.03
CA PHE A 210 16.57 7.54 2.60
C PHE A 210 16.28 8.80 1.81
N GLU A 211 16.64 9.96 2.33
CA GLU A 211 16.40 11.23 1.63
C GLU A 211 17.43 11.51 0.53
N ASN A 212 18.57 10.83 0.57
CA ASN A 212 19.63 10.93 -0.44
C ASN A 212 20.20 9.57 -0.81
N THR A 213 20.89 9.55 -1.95
CA THR A 213 21.43 8.31 -2.53
C THR A 213 22.58 7.72 -1.73
N GLU A 214 23.31 8.57 -0.99
CA GLU A 214 24.46 8.18 -0.15
C GLU A 214 24.07 7.64 1.23
N ALA A 215 22.77 7.59 1.54
CA ALA A 215 22.24 7.11 2.82
C ALA A 215 22.82 7.86 4.05
N THR A 216 23.12 9.15 3.91
CA THR A 216 23.61 9.97 5.03
C THR A 216 22.48 10.63 5.82
N LYS A 217 21.30 10.79 5.21
CA LYS A 217 20.09 11.26 5.87
C LYS A 217 19.00 10.19 5.80
N VAL A 218 18.90 9.42 6.88
CA VAL A 218 18.00 8.26 7.00
C VAL A 218 17.02 8.49 8.15
N LEU A 219 15.72 8.38 7.83
CA LEU A 219 14.62 8.59 8.76
C LEU A 219 13.84 7.29 8.97
N PRO A 220 14.07 6.57 10.09
CA PRO A 220 13.27 5.42 10.45
C PRO A 220 12.00 5.85 11.19
N LYS A 221 10.90 5.13 10.93
CA LYS A 221 9.61 5.31 11.60
C LYS A 221 8.93 3.96 11.78
N LEU A 222 8.53 3.66 13.01
CA LEU A 222 7.80 2.44 13.36
C LEU A 222 6.30 2.74 13.41
N TYR A 223 5.52 1.91 12.74
CA TYR A 223 4.06 1.87 12.84
C TYR A 223 3.66 0.57 13.53
N LEU A 224 2.71 0.67 14.45
CA LEU A 224 2.24 -0.45 15.25
C LEU A 224 0.72 -0.56 15.10
N SER A 225 0.20 -1.78 15.08
CA SER A 225 -1.25 -1.98 15.11
C SER A 225 -1.84 -1.40 16.41
N PRO A 226 -3.13 -1.00 16.41
CA PRO A 226 -3.77 -0.44 17.60
C PRO A 226 -3.63 -1.29 18.87
N ARG A 227 -3.64 -2.63 18.73
CA ARG A 227 -3.44 -3.57 19.86
C ARG A 227 -2.04 -3.47 20.42
N ILE A 228 -1.02 -3.48 19.56
CA ILE A 228 0.38 -3.39 19.96
C ILE A 228 0.67 -2.02 20.56
N GLU A 229 0.19 -0.93 19.94
CA GLU A 229 0.34 0.42 20.49
C GLU A 229 -0.23 0.51 21.90
N HIS A 230 -1.43 -0.03 22.13
CA HIS A 230 -2.05 -0.01 23.45
C HIS A 230 -1.25 -0.82 24.48
N ALA A 231 -0.77 -2.02 24.10
CA ALA A 231 0.02 -2.87 24.98
C ALA A 231 1.34 -2.22 25.40
N LEU A 232 1.97 -1.45 24.50
CA LEU A 232 3.23 -0.76 24.74
C LEU A 232 3.08 0.62 25.42
N GLY A 233 1.88 1.00 25.84
CA GLY A 233 1.62 2.27 26.54
C GLY A 233 1.44 3.48 25.62
N GLY A 234 1.14 3.25 24.34
CA GLY A 234 0.92 4.25 23.31
C GLY A 234 2.17 4.56 22.47
N SER A 235 1.97 5.15 21.29
CA SER A 235 3.03 5.45 20.31
C SER A 235 4.08 6.45 20.80
N SER A 236 3.81 7.20 21.87
CA SER A 236 4.77 8.12 22.49
C SER A 236 5.64 7.47 23.57
N ALA A 237 5.32 6.25 24.03
CA ALA A 237 6.05 5.58 25.10
C ALA A 237 7.19 4.68 24.58
N PHE A 238 7.16 4.33 23.29
CA PHE A 238 8.14 3.47 22.65
C PHE A 238 8.92 4.23 21.58
N HIS A 239 10.24 4.29 21.73
CA HIS A 239 11.14 4.92 20.77
C HIS A 239 12.13 3.89 20.21
N ILE A 240 12.27 3.86 18.89
CA ILE A 240 13.28 3.08 18.20
C ILE A 240 14.61 3.84 18.16
N PRO A 241 15.76 3.14 18.06
CA PRO A 241 17.05 3.79 17.89
C PRO A 241 17.11 4.55 16.55
N ASN A 242 17.87 5.63 16.51
CA ASN A 242 18.20 6.30 15.24
C ASN A 242 19.01 5.37 14.33
N PHE A 243 18.88 5.56 13.03
CA PHE A 243 19.69 4.82 12.07
C PHE A 243 21.18 5.23 12.18
N PRO A 244 22.12 4.29 12.36
CA PRO A 244 23.52 4.62 12.55
C PRO A 244 24.16 5.20 11.27
N SER A 245 25.05 6.17 11.43
CA SER A 245 25.79 6.75 10.29
C SER A 245 26.66 5.69 9.62
N GLY A 246 26.50 5.50 8.32
CA GLY A 246 27.17 4.44 7.56
C GLY A 246 26.66 3.03 7.85
N GLY A 247 25.57 2.89 8.62
CA GLY A 247 24.95 1.60 8.89
C GLY A 247 24.22 1.01 7.69
N CYS A 248 23.76 -0.23 7.87
CA CYS A 248 22.92 -0.95 6.91
C CYS A 248 21.60 -1.41 7.55
N LEU A 249 20.60 -1.66 6.71
CA LEU A 249 19.31 -2.20 7.14
C LEU A 249 19.47 -3.61 7.70
N LEU A 250 20.39 -4.41 7.14
CA LEU A 250 20.64 -5.78 7.59
C LEU A 250 21.00 -5.86 9.08
N ASP A 251 21.75 -4.87 9.60
CA ASP A 251 22.09 -4.78 11.03
C ASP A 251 21.02 -4.04 11.84
N TYR A 252 20.37 -3.04 11.25
CA TYR A 252 19.42 -2.17 11.96
C TYR A 252 18.08 -2.87 12.23
N VAL A 253 17.53 -3.60 11.25
CA VAL A 253 16.22 -4.26 11.37
C VAL A 253 16.19 -5.27 12.52
N PRO A 254 17.19 -6.18 12.68
CA PRO A 254 17.24 -7.08 13.83
C PRO A 254 17.29 -6.37 15.19
N GLN A 255 17.97 -5.22 15.28
CA GLN A 255 18.01 -4.44 16.53
C GLN A 255 16.61 -3.92 16.91
N VAL A 256 15.84 -3.44 15.93
CA VAL A 256 14.46 -3.00 16.15
C VAL A 256 13.56 -4.19 16.54
N CYS A 257 13.71 -5.34 15.88
CA CYS A 257 12.99 -6.55 16.22
C CYS A 257 13.29 -7.01 17.66
N GLN A 258 14.56 -7.07 18.06
CA GLN A 258 14.96 -7.43 19.42
C GLN A 258 14.38 -6.48 20.47
N LEU A 259 14.37 -5.17 20.18
CA LEU A 259 13.78 -4.17 21.06
C LEU A 259 12.27 -4.41 21.25
N LEU A 260 11.55 -4.71 20.17
CA LEU A 260 10.12 -5.03 20.22
C LEU A 260 9.87 -6.32 21.00
N THR A 261 10.57 -7.40 20.68
CA THR A 261 10.44 -8.69 21.39
C THR A 261 10.73 -8.57 22.88
N SER A 262 11.63 -7.68 23.30
CA SER A 262 11.91 -7.46 24.73
C SER A 262 10.79 -6.78 25.51
N LYS A 263 9.81 -6.20 24.82
CA LYS A 263 8.70 -5.42 25.39
C LYS A 263 7.34 -6.11 25.30
N VAL A 264 7.22 -7.14 24.47
CA VAL A 264 6.03 -7.97 24.27
C VAL A 264 6.11 -9.18 25.19
#